data_AF-A0A1I7H2T5-F1
#
_entry.id   AF-A0A1I7H2T5-F1
#
_cell.length_a   1.000
_cell.length_b   1.000
_cell.length_c   1.000
_cell.angle_alpha   90.00
_cell.angle_beta   90.00
_cell.angle_gamma   90.00
#
_symmetry.space_group_name_H-M   'P 1'
#
loop_
_entity.id
_entity.type
_entity.pdbx_description
1 polymer ?
#
loop_
_entity_poly.entity_id
_entity_poly.type
_entity_poly.pdbx_seq_one_letter_code
_entity_poly.pdbx_strand_id
1 'polypeptide(L)'
;MKKRLISILAAALAISFISPIKNASAATKVSAFPGAEGGGKYATGGRGGSIYYVTNLNDSGTGSFRDAVSKPNRIVLFKVGGTIELKSDVVISSNITIAGQTAPGGAGITLKNFKAGLG
;
A
#
# COMPACT_ATOMS: atom_id res chain seq x y z
N MET A 1 -2.61 -65.84 42.76
CA MET A 1 -3.89 -66.42 42.29
C MET A 1 -4.83 -65.31 41.85
N LYS A 2 -5.23 -65.35 40.57
CA LYS A 2 -6.55 -64.97 40.03
C LYS A 2 -6.98 -63.47 40.01
N LYS A 3 -6.84 -62.89 38.80
CA LYS A 3 -7.87 -62.19 38.00
C LYS A 3 -8.61 -61.01 38.65
N ARG A 4 -8.52 -59.80 38.06
CA ARG A 4 -9.66 -59.11 37.38
C ARG A 4 -9.14 -58.05 36.40
N LEU A 5 -9.24 -58.40 35.12
CA LEU A 5 -9.33 -57.49 33.99
C LEU A 5 -10.65 -56.71 34.04
N ILE A 6 -10.63 -55.52 33.43
CA ILE A 6 -11.76 -54.69 32.95
C ILE A 6 -12.40 -53.74 33.98
N SER A 7 -11.99 -52.48 33.90
CA SER A 7 -12.90 -51.33 33.95
C SER A 7 -12.53 -50.40 32.80
N ILE A 8 -13.13 -50.72 31.64
CA ILE A 8 -13.18 -49.89 30.44
C ILE A 8 -14.04 -48.65 30.75
N LEU A 9 -13.66 -47.51 30.15
CA LEU A 9 -14.48 -46.32 29.92
C LEU A 9 -14.80 -45.40 31.11
N ALA A 10 -14.82 -44.09 30.82
CA ALA A 10 -15.11 -42.95 31.69
C ALA A 10 -13.95 -42.58 32.63
N ALA A 11 -13.09 -41.61 32.33
CA ALA A 11 -13.45 -40.25 31.95
C ALA A 11 -12.34 -39.60 31.10
N ALA A 12 -12.29 -39.97 29.81
CA ALA A 12 -11.60 -39.19 28.77
C ALA A 12 -12.53 -38.10 28.19
N LEU A 13 -13.44 -37.54 29.01
CA LEU A 13 -14.52 -36.66 28.56
C LEU A 13 -14.58 -35.37 29.40
N ALA A 14 -13.48 -34.64 29.45
CA ALA A 14 -13.48 -33.24 29.90
C ALA A 14 -12.47 -32.36 29.15
N ILE A 15 -12.01 -32.78 27.95
CA ILE A 15 -11.37 -31.85 27.01
C ILE A 15 -12.51 -31.22 26.20
N SER A 16 -13.29 -30.39 26.88
CA SER A 16 -14.32 -29.58 26.22
C SER A 16 -13.60 -28.57 25.33
N PHE A 17 -13.66 -28.85 24.02
CA PHE A 17 -13.46 -27.96 22.88
C PHE A 17 -13.25 -26.48 23.24
N ILE A 18 -12.00 -26.08 23.49
CA ILE A 18 -11.59 -24.69 23.30
C ILE A 18 -11.47 -24.52 21.78
N SER A 19 -12.60 -24.22 21.13
CA SER A 19 -12.61 -23.73 19.76
C SER A 19 -11.63 -22.55 19.68
N PRO A 20 -10.67 -22.53 18.74
CA PRO A 20 -9.87 -21.33 18.54
C PRO A 20 -10.86 -20.24 18.11
N ILE A 21 -11.02 -19.21 18.94
CA ILE A 21 -11.71 -17.99 18.55
C ILE A 21 -10.92 -17.44 17.36
N LYS A 22 -11.39 -17.75 16.15
CA LYS A 22 -10.95 -17.04 14.96
C LYS A 22 -11.49 -15.63 15.12
N ASN A 23 -10.69 -14.74 15.70
CA ASN A 23 -10.93 -13.31 15.63
C ASN A 23 -10.89 -12.92 14.14
N ALA A 24 -12.03 -13.10 13.47
CA ALA A 24 -12.28 -12.54 12.17
C ALA A 24 -12.41 -11.03 12.38
N SER A 25 -11.26 -10.35 12.42
CA SER A 25 -11.21 -8.90 12.34
C SER A 25 -11.89 -8.54 11.03
N ALA A 26 -13.15 -8.08 11.11
CA ALA A 26 -13.82 -7.48 9.98
C ALA A 26 -12.96 -6.29 9.54
N ALA A 27 -12.20 -6.46 8.45
CA ALA A 27 -11.32 -5.41 7.95
C ALA A 27 -12.23 -4.27 7.44
N THR A 28 -12.48 -3.29 8.30
CA THR A 28 -13.18 -2.07 7.92
C THR A 28 -12.40 -1.42 6.79
N LYS A 29 -13.05 -1.23 5.63
CA LYS A 29 -12.40 -0.58 4.48
C LYS A 29 -12.09 0.86 4.87
N VAL A 30 -10.80 1.14 5.09
CA VAL A 30 -10.31 2.47 5.43
C VAL A 30 -10.37 3.34 4.19
N SER A 31 -11.11 4.45 4.28
CA SER A 31 -11.21 5.45 3.21
C SER A 31 -9.84 5.96 2.75
N ALA A 32 -9.74 6.42 1.50
CA ALA A 32 -8.50 6.91 0.89
C ALA A 32 -7.93 8.11 1.67
N PHE A 33 -8.80 9.04 2.07
CA PHE A 33 -8.53 10.20 2.90
C PHE A 33 -9.79 10.55 3.73
N PRO A 34 -9.69 11.39 4.78
CA PRO A 34 -10.85 11.83 5.56
C PRO A 34 -11.91 12.49 4.67
N GLY A 35 -13.15 12.03 4.77
CA GLY A 35 -14.25 12.54 3.94
C GLY A 35 -14.28 12.03 2.49
N ALA A 36 -13.51 10.99 2.13
CA ALA A 36 -13.56 10.46 0.77
C ALA A 36 -14.92 9.82 0.45
N GLU A 37 -15.48 10.20 -0.70
CA GLU A 37 -16.78 9.75 -1.20
C GLU A 37 -16.68 9.20 -2.65
N GLY A 38 -17.78 8.63 -3.15
CA GLY A 38 -17.85 8.08 -4.52
C GLY A 38 -17.13 6.74 -4.73
N GLY A 39 -16.93 6.36 -6.00
CA GLY A 39 -16.36 5.07 -6.39
C GLY A 39 -14.88 4.89 -6.03
N GLY A 40 -14.14 5.98 -5.87
CA GLY A 40 -12.72 5.98 -5.51
C GLY A 40 -12.44 6.00 -4.00
N LYS A 41 -13.48 6.06 -3.14
CA LYS A 41 -13.30 6.31 -1.71
C LYS A 41 -12.46 5.29 -0.95
N TYR A 42 -12.28 4.08 -1.49
CA TYR A 42 -11.47 3.02 -0.90
C TYR A 42 -10.15 2.77 -1.66
N ALA A 43 -9.74 3.69 -2.55
CA ALA A 43 -8.45 3.61 -3.20
C ALA A 43 -7.34 3.60 -2.14
N THR A 44 -6.49 2.57 -2.16
CA THR A 44 -5.41 2.39 -1.19
C THR A 44 -4.15 3.15 -1.57
N GLY A 45 -3.95 3.41 -2.88
CA GLY A 45 -2.70 3.97 -3.39
C GLY A 45 -1.50 3.15 -2.93
N GLY A 46 -0.44 3.82 -2.50
CA GLY A 46 0.79 3.22 -1.98
C GLY A 46 0.76 2.83 -0.49
N ARG A 47 -0.41 2.79 0.16
CA ARG A 47 -0.52 2.47 1.60
C ARG A 47 0.14 1.13 1.93
N GLY A 48 1.04 1.12 2.92
CA GLY A 48 1.82 -0.06 3.32
C GLY A 48 3.00 -0.38 2.38
N GLY A 49 3.18 0.40 1.31
CA GLY A 49 4.27 0.29 0.37
C GLY A 49 5.54 1.02 0.81
N SER A 50 6.49 1.12 -0.11
CA SER A 50 7.77 1.80 0.12
C SER A 50 7.69 3.31 -0.14
N ILE A 51 8.45 4.10 0.61
CA ILE A 51 8.59 5.54 0.35
C ILE A 51 9.69 5.75 -0.68
N TYR A 52 9.42 6.57 -1.69
CA TYR A 52 10.41 7.00 -2.68
C TYR A 52 10.45 8.53 -2.73
N TYR A 53 11.66 9.10 -2.67
CA TYR A 53 11.86 10.54 -2.78
C TYR A 53 12.33 10.92 -4.18
N VAL A 54 11.58 11.79 -4.83
CA VAL A 54 12.06 12.52 -6.01
C VAL A 54 13.01 13.62 -5.54
N THR A 55 14.25 13.56 -6.02
CA THR A 55 15.36 14.43 -5.59
C THR A 55 15.95 15.28 -6.71
N ASN A 56 15.48 15.12 -7.94
CA ASN A 56 15.88 15.93 -9.09
C ASN A 56 14.73 16.09 -10.08
N LEU A 57 14.87 17.06 -10.99
CA LEU A 57 13.88 17.39 -12.02
C LEU A 57 14.25 16.79 -13.40
N ASN A 58 15.17 15.84 -13.43
CA ASN A 58 15.57 15.19 -14.67
C ASN A 58 14.44 14.27 -15.16
N ASP A 59 14.32 14.09 -16.48
CA ASP A 59 13.32 13.19 -17.09
C ASP A 59 13.45 11.73 -16.65
N SER A 60 14.68 11.26 -16.38
CA SER A 60 14.97 9.85 -16.05
C SER A 60 16.21 9.73 -15.16
N GLY A 61 16.46 8.49 -14.70
CA GLY A 61 17.54 8.16 -13.77
C GLY A 61 17.10 8.15 -12.31
N THR A 62 17.98 7.69 -11.43
CA THR A 62 17.70 7.59 -9.99
C THR A 62 17.33 8.96 -9.41
N GLY A 63 16.28 9.00 -8.59
CA GLY A 63 15.74 10.20 -7.97
C GLY A 63 14.82 11.03 -8.87
N SER A 64 14.59 10.63 -10.13
CA SER A 64 13.62 11.27 -11.03
C SER A 64 12.19 10.84 -10.73
N PHE A 65 11.21 11.62 -11.20
CA PHE A 65 9.79 11.24 -11.16
C PHE A 65 9.52 9.92 -11.91
N ARG A 66 10.17 9.73 -13.07
CA ARG A 66 10.01 8.51 -13.88
C ARG A 66 10.49 7.27 -13.15
N ASP A 67 11.63 7.33 -12.45
CA ASP A 67 12.10 6.22 -11.62
C ASP A 67 11.16 5.98 -10.43
N ALA A 68 10.63 7.05 -9.82
CA ALA A 68 9.72 6.96 -8.69
C ALA A 68 8.44 6.16 -9.02
N VAL A 69 7.83 6.41 -10.19
CA VAL A 69 6.56 5.77 -10.60
C VAL A 69 6.72 4.45 -11.37
N SER A 70 7.97 4.04 -11.65
CA SER A 70 8.29 2.84 -12.43
C SER A 70 8.00 1.50 -11.75
N LYS A 71 7.75 1.49 -10.44
CA LYS A 71 7.44 0.27 -9.67
C LYS A 71 6.18 0.47 -8.84
N PRO A 72 5.37 -0.58 -8.63
CA PRO A 72 4.13 -0.48 -7.87
C PRO A 72 4.36 -0.35 -6.36
N ASN A 73 3.28 -0.09 -5.63
CA ASN A 73 3.25 -0.08 -4.15
C ASN A 73 4.23 0.93 -3.55
N ARG A 74 4.16 2.18 -4.00
CA ARG A 74 5.03 3.26 -3.52
C ARG A 74 4.26 4.53 -3.14
N ILE A 75 4.79 5.24 -2.16
CA ILE A 75 4.43 6.61 -1.83
C ILE A 75 5.56 7.51 -2.33
N VAL A 76 5.27 8.32 -3.34
CA VAL A 76 6.20 9.25 -3.97
C VAL A 76 6.10 10.61 -3.29
N LEU A 77 7.20 11.04 -2.67
CA LEU A 77 7.37 12.33 -2.00
C LEU A 77 8.41 13.16 -2.75
N PHE A 78 8.40 14.47 -2.58
CA PHE A 78 9.26 15.39 -3.31
C PHE A 78 10.19 16.16 -2.38
N LYS A 79 11.51 16.12 -2.67
CA LYS A 79 12.52 17.00 -2.05
C LYS A 79 12.87 18.21 -2.92
N VAL A 80 12.30 18.28 -4.12
CA VAL A 80 12.47 19.35 -5.12
C VAL A 80 11.10 19.79 -5.61
N GLY A 81 10.99 21.02 -6.10
CA GLY A 81 9.77 21.56 -6.71
C GLY A 81 10.10 22.20 -8.06
N GLY A 82 9.12 22.26 -8.97
CA GLY A 82 9.29 22.88 -10.28
C GLY A 82 8.83 22.02 -11.45
N THR A 83 9.37 22.30 -12.63
CA THR A 83 8.96 21.69 -13.89
C THR A 83 9.89 20.55 -14.29
N ILE A 84 9.30 19.40 -14.62
CA ILE A 84 10.00 18.24 -15.20
C ILE A 84 9.67 18.22 -16.70
N GLU A 85 10.69 18.41 -17.53
CA GLU A 85 10.56 18.31 -18.98
C GLU A 85 10.67 16.86 -19.42
N LEU A 86 9.54 16.23 -19.71
CA LEU A 86 9.51 14.83 -20.12
C LEU A 86 10.04 14.69 -21.55
N LYS A 87 10.68 13.54 -21.83
CA LYS A 87 11.15 13.17 -23.18
C LYS A 87 10.27 12.12 -23.87
N SER A 88 9.34 11.52 -23.13
CA SER A 88 8.34 10.57 -23.60
C SER A 88 7.23 10.43 -22.55
N ASP A 89 6.13 9.79 -22.91
CA ASP A 89 5.06 9.49 -21.95
C ASP A 89 5.59 8.70 -20.74
N VAL A 90 5.02 8.97 -19.58
CA VAL A 90 5.33 8.30 -18.31
C VAL A 90 4.18 7.38 -17.96
N VAL A 91 4.47 6.09 -17.76
CA VAL A 91 3.50 5.11 -17.27
C VAL A 91 3.66 4.98 -15.77
N ILE A 92 2.57 5.20 -15.04
CA ILE A 92 2.49 5.09 -13.58
C ILE A 92 2.07 3.66 -13.23
N SER A 93 2.90 2.98 -12.45
CA SER A 93 2.61 1.63 -11.95
C SER A 93 1.41 1.63 -10.99
N SER A 94 0.81 0.45 -10.80
CA SER A 94 -0.31 0.27 -9.87
C SER A 94 0.05 0.60 -8.41
N ASN A 95 -0.97 0.95 -7.61
CA ASN A 95 -0.82 1.20 -6.15
C ASN A 95 0.25 2.26 -5.83
N ILE A 96 0.18 3.39 -6.53
CA ILE A 96 1.05 4.54 -6.31
C ILE A 96 0.26 5.65 -5.59
N THR A 97 0.90 6.33 -4.65
CA THR A 97 0.45 7.64 -4.14
C THR A 97 1.49 8.68 -4.54
N ILE A 98 1.09 9.73 -5.28
CA ILE A 98 1.98 10.85 -5.65
C ILE A 98 1.59 12.05 -4.80
N ALA A 99 2.41 12.37 -3.79
CA ALA A 99 2.13 13.43 -2.82
C ALA A 99 2.79 14.75 -3.23
N GLY A 100 2.30 15.36 -4.30
CA GLY A 100 2.86 16.61 -4.88
C GLY A 100 2.93 17.79 -3.90
N GLN A 101 2.06 17.82 -2.89
CA GLN A 101 2.05 18.85 -1.85
C GLN A 101 3.31 18.84 -0.95
N THR A 102 4.13 17.79 -1.03
CA THR A 102 5.39 17.70 -0.27
C THR A 102 6.55 18.46 -0.90
N ALA A 103 6.38 18.95 -2.13
CA ALA A 103 7.41 19.75 -2.80
C ALA A 103 7.72 21.04 -1.99
N PRO A 104 9.01 21.39 -1.81
CA PRO A 104 9.41 22.57 -1.05
C PRO A 104 8.92 23.87 -1.70
N GLY A 105 8.69 24.88 -0.86
CA GLY A 105 8.32 26.23 -1.31
C GLY A 105 6.90 26.39 -1.87
N GLY A 106 6.06 25.35 -1.79
CA GLY A 106 4.65 25.42 -2.21
C GLY A 106 4.43 25.43 -3.73
N ALA A 107 5.50 25.35 -4.53
CA ALA A 107 5.42 25.42 -5.99
C ALA A 107 4.84 24.14 -6.65
N GLY A 108 4.84 23.01 -5.92
CA GLY A 108 4.40 21.73 -6.46
C GLY A 108 5.33 21.20 -7.56
N ILE A 109 4.76 20.37 -8.44
CA ILE A 109 5.46 19.75 -9.58
C ILE A 109 4.60 19.92 -10.83
N THR A 110 5.22 20.33 -11.92
CA THR A 110 4.59 20.40 -13.24
C THR A 110 5.26 19.43 -14.20
N LEU A 111 4.49 18.62 -14.90
CA LEU A 111 4.97 17.77 -15.99
C LEU A 111 4.70 18.47 -17.33
N LYS A 112 5.72 18.54 -18.19
CA LYS A 112 5.66 19.24 -19.48
C LYS A 112 6.01 18.29 -20.64
N ASN A 113 5.60 18.66 -21.85
CA ASN A 113 5.86 18.01 -23.16
C ASN A 113 5.12 16.69 -23.40
N PHE A 114 5.01 15.79 -22.42
CA PHE A 114 4.38 14.48 -22.59
C PHE A 114 3.37 14.19 -21.47
N LYS A 115 2.63 13.09 -21.64
CA LYS A 115 1.55 12.71 -20.73
C LYS A 115 2.07 11.79 -19.64
N ALA A 116 1.45 11.86 -18.46
CA ALA A 116 1.53 10.80 -17.47
C ALA A 116 0.23 9.98 -17.52
N GLY A 117 0.34 8.68 -17.75
CA GLY A 117 -0.78 7.75 -17.87
C GLY A 117 -0.72 6.65 -16.82
N LEU A 118 -1.85 6.00 -16.58
CA LEU A 118 -1.91 4.79 -15.76
C LEU A 118 -1.57 3.58 -16.63
N GLY A 119 -0.74 2.68 -16.11
CA GLY A 119 -0.41 1.39 -16.74
C GLY A 119 -1.42 0.30 -16.46
#